data_AF-A0AAW0YB22-F1
#
_entry.id   AF-A0AAW0YB22-F1
#
_cell.length_a   1.000
_cell.length_b   1.000
_cell.length_c   1.000
_cell.angle_alpha   90.00
_cell.angle_beta   90.00
_cell.angle_gamma   90.00
#
_symmetry.space_group_name_H-M   'P 1'
#
loop_
_entity.id
_entity.type
_entity.pdbx_description
1 polymer ?
#
loop_
_entity_poly.entity_id
_entity_poly.type
_entity_poly.pdbx_seq_one_letter_code
_entity_poly.pdbx_strand_id
1 'polypeptide(L)'
;MRNTNLNKVPLGEDAHSWVLCSDGTIRHNAEEKYKIVDIPQEGDILGVSYDHVELNFYINGKPTNTPVTSFKGTVYPALYVDDGAIMDVIFENFNHGPPPGYDSIMVEKSLLEND
;
A
#
# COMPACT_ATOMS: atom_id res chain seq x y z
N MET A 1 12.46 2.26 0.10
CA MET A 1 12.18 2.99 -1.17
C MET A 1 13.41 3.33 -2.00
N ARG A 2 14.65 3.30 -1.49
CA ARG A 2 15.83 3.74 -2.27
C ARG A 2 16.12 2.94 -3.55
N ASN A 3 15.56 1.72 -3.67
CA ASN A 3 15.87 0.79 -4.75
C ASN A 3 14.69 0.53 -5.72
N THR A 4 13.51 1.11 -5.46
CA THR A 4 12.36 1.04 -6.38
C THR A 4 12.36 2.27 -7.26
N ASN A 5 12.25 2.11 -8.58
CA ASN A 5 12.12 3.25 -9.48
C ASN A 5 10.67 3.75 -9.49
N LEU A 6 10.39 4.77 -8.68
CA LEU A 6 9.04 5.36 -8.57
C LEU A 6 8.55 6.06 -9.85
N ASN A 7 9.42 6.27 -10.85
CA ASN A 7 9.04 6.83 -12.15
C ASN A 7 8.57 5.76 -13.16
N LYS A 8 8.60 4.48 -12.79
CA LYS A 8 8.16 3.38 -13.66
C LYS A 8 6.85 2.81 -13.12
N VAL A 9 5.79 2.92 -13.91
CA VAL A 9 4.49 2.33 -13.63
C VAL A 9 4.22 1.17 -14.62
N PRO A 10 3.58 0.07 -14.18
CA PRO A 10 3.15 -0.20 -12.81
C PRO A 10 4.33 -0.47 -11.87
N LEU A 11 4.16 -0.19 -10.57
CA LEU A 11 5.09 -0.70 -9.55
C LEU A 11 4.91 -2.24 -9.40
N GLY A 12 5.74 -2.89 -8.58
CA GLY A 12 5.70 -4.34 -8.39
C GLY A 12 6.49 -5.14 -9.42
N GLU A 13 7.11 -4.47 -10.39
CA GLU A 13 8.01 -5.09 -11.39
C GLU A 13 9.43 -5.35 -10.86
N ASP A 14 9.73 -4.91 -9.64
CA ASP A 14 11.03 -5.12 -8.99
C ASP A 14 10.91 -5.93 -7.69
N ALA A 15 12.05 -6.37 -7.17
CA ALA A 15 12.15 -7.12 -5.92
C ALA A 15 11.99 -6.26 -4.65
N HIS A 16 11.57 -5.00 -4.78
CA HIS A 16 11.57 -4.00 -3.71
C HIS A 16 10.22 -3.33 -3.49
N SER A 17 9.21 -3.70 -4.28
CA SER A 17 7.84 -3.20 -4.21
C SER A 17 6.84 -4.36 -4.16
N TRP A 18 5.80 -4.17 -3.33
CA TRP A 18 4.64 -5.05 -3.21
C TRP A 18 3.41 -4.18 -3.33
N VAL A 19 2.62 -4.37 -4.38
CA VAL A 19 1.55 -3.43 -4.72
C VAL A 19 0.27 -4.15 -5.12
N LEU A 20 -0.87 -3.61 -4.71
CA LEU A 20 -2.17 -3.92 -5.28
C LEU A 20 -2.40 -3.01 -6.48
N CYS A 21 -2.58 -3.58 -7.66
CA CYS A 21 -2.85 -2.87 -8.90
C CYS A 21 -4.36 -2.64 -9.09
N SER A 22 -4.73 -1.67 -9.92
CA SER A 22 -6.12 -1.33 -10.25
C SER A 22 -6.90 -2.49 -10.90
N ASP A 23 -6.21 -3.45 -11.53
CA ASP A 23 -6.80 -4.66 -12.11
C ASP A 23 -7.07 -5.78 -11.07
N GLY A 24 -6.89 -5.48 -9.78
CA GLY A 24 -7.06 -6.42 -8.66
C GLY A 24 -5.88 -7.36 -8.44
N THR A 25 -4.78 -7.20 -9.17
CA THR A 25 -3.62 -8.07 -9.04
C THR A 25 -2.65 -7.53 -8.00
N ILE A 26 -2.22 -8.38 -7.07
CA ILE A 26 -1.12 -8.07 -6.15
C ILE A 26 0.19 -8.55 -6.78
N ARG A 27 1.10 -7.61 -7.04
CA ARG A 27 2.35 -7.84 -7.77
C ARG A 27 3.59 -7.60 -6.90
N HIS A 28 4.60 -8.43 -7.13
CA HIS A 28 5.95 -8.28 -6.58
C HIS A 28 6.95 -9.01 -7.47
N ASN A 29 8.09 -8.40 -7.76
CA ASN A 29 9.15 -8.98 -8.59
C ASN A 29 8.65 -9.45 -9.98
N ALA A 30 7.79 -8.64 -10.60
CA ALA A 30 7.12 -8.94 -11.87
C ALA A 30 6.26 -10.21 -11.87
N GLU A 31 5.93 -10.75 -10.70
CA GLU A 31 5.06 -11.91 -10.54
C GLU A 31 3.71 -11.50 -9.93
N GLU A 32 2.65 -12.09 -10.44
CA GLU A 32 1.32 -12.04 -9.82
C GLU A 32 1.32 -12.98 -8.61
N LYS A 33 1.25 -12.41 -7.41
CA LYS A 33 1.22 -13.18 -6.15
C LYS A 33 -0.20 -13.62 -5.82
N TYR A 34 -1.15 -12.72 -6.01
CA TYR A 34 -2.57 -12.95 -5.75
C TYR A 34 -3.42 -12.13 -6.70
N LYS A 35 -4.69 -12.53 -6.82
CA LYS A 35 -5.74 -11.74 -7.48
C LYS A 35 -6.93 -11.66 -6.55
N ILE A 36 -7.33 -10.44 -6.21
CA ILE A 36 -8.49 -10.23 -5.33
C ILE A 36 -9.79 -10.41 -6.11
N VAL A 37 -10.84 -10.84 -5.41
CA VAL A 37 -12.15 -11.14 -6.01
C VAL A 37 -12.89 -9.86 -6.40
N ASP A 38 -12.91 -8.88 -5.50
CA ASP A 38 -13.58 -7.60 -5.70
C ASP A 38 -12.57 -6.57 -6.21
N ILE A 39 -12.74 -6.11 -7.45
CA ILE A 39 -11.87 -5.10 -8.07
C ILE A 39 -12.29 -3.71 -7.58
N PRO A 40 -11.39 -2.91 -6.99
CA PRO A 40 -11.72 -1.58 -6.48
C PRO A 40 -12.26 -0.67 -7.59
N GLN A 41 -13.27 0.13 -7.25
CA GLN A 41 -13.90 1.10 -8.14
C GLN A 41 -13.65 2.54 -7.66
N GLU A 42 -13.93 3.51 -8.53
CA GLU A 42 -13.89 4.92 -8.15
C GLU A 42 -14.82 5.19 -6.95
N GLY A 43 -14.28 5.87 -5.93
CA GLY A 43 -14.98 6.15 -4.67
C GLY A 43 -14.78 5.10 -3.58
N ASP A 44 -14.21 3.93 -3.88
CA ASP A 44 -13.84 2.95 -2.86
C ASP A 44 -12.66 3.45 -2.01
N ILE A 45 -12.66 3.06 -0.74
CA ILE A 45 -11.59 3.36 0.21
C ILE A 45 -10.73 2.11 0.39
N LEU A 46 -9.48 2.20 -0.05
CA LEU A 46 -8.48 1.16 0.15
C LEU A 46 -7.79 1.32 1.50
N GLY A 47 -7.88 0.27 2.33
CA GLY A 47 -7.14 0.15 3.57
C GLY A 47 -5.91 -0.74 3.39
N VAL A 48 -4.83 -0.44 4.11
CA VAL A 48 -3.59 -1.22 4.11
C VAL A 48 -3.12 -1.41 5.55
N SER A 49 -2.79 -2.63 5.94
CA SER A 49 -2.13 -2.93 7.22
C SER A 49 -0.81 -3.67 6.99
N TYR A 50 0.18 -3.39 7.82
CA TYR A 50 1.52 -3.98 7.73
C TYR A 50 2.19 -4.09 9.10
N ASP A 51 2.71 -5.27 9.47
CA ASP A 51 3.30 -5.55 10.79
C ASP A 51 4.73 -6.15 10.73
N HIS A 52 5.45 -5.94 9.63
CA HIS A 52 6.72 -6.60 9.28
C HIS A 52 6.65 -8.06 8.86
N VAL A 53 5.60 -8.79 9.21
CA VAL A 53 5.39 -10.19 8.80
C VAL A 53 4.45 -10.26 7.61
N GLU A 54 3.36 -9.50 7.65
CA GLU A 54 2.25 -9.57 6.72
C GLU A 54 1.83 -8.17 6.22
N LEU A 55 1.42 -8.10 4.95
CA LEU A 55 0.74 -6.96 4.33
C LEU A 55 -0.65 -7.43 3.90
N ASN A 56 -1.68 -6.71 4.35
CA ASN A 56 -3.06 -6.96 3.95
C ASN A 56 -3.69 -5.73 3.30
N PHE A 57 -4.52 -5.99 2.29
CA PHE A 57 -5.34 -4.99 1.63
C PHE A 57 -6.81 -5.15 2.02
N TYR A 58 -7.50 -4.02 2.13
CA TYR A 58 -8.91 -3.92 2.49
C TYR A 58 -9.63 -3.03 1.49
N ILE A 59 -10.89 -3.35 1.17
CA ILE A 59 -11.78 -2.50 0.37
C ILE A 59 -12.97 -2.14 1.25
N ASN A 60 -13.18 -0.85 1.48
CA ASN A 60 -14.27 -0.31 2.32
C ASN A 60 -14.32 -0.98 3.71
N GLY A 61 -13.14 -1.18 4.31
CA GLY A 61 -12.96 -1.82 5.62
C GLY A 61 -13.07 -3.35 5.65
N LYS A 62 -13.33 -4.01 4.51
CA LYS A 62 -13.40 -5.48 4.42
C LYS A 62 -12.08 -6.07 3.92
N PRO A 63 -11.53 -7.13 4.55
CA PRO A 63 -10.29 -7.73 4.10
C PRO A 63 -10.47 -8.43 2.75
N THR A 64 -9.45 -8.32 1.89
CA THR A 64 -9.39 -9.04 0.61
C THR A 64 -9.00 -10.51 0.76
N ASN A 65 -8.55 -10.93 1.96
CA ASN A 65 -8.08 -12.28 2.28
C ASN A 65 -6.91 -12.75 1.38
N THR A 66 -6.01 -11.83 1.03
CA THR A 66 -4.82 -12.09 0.19
C THR A 66 -3.54 -11.60 0.87
N PRO A 67 -3.15 -12.20 2.01
CA PRO A 67 -1.98 -11.75 2.77
C PRO A 67 -0.68 -11.95 2.00
N VAL A 68 0.14 -10.92 1.94
CA VAL A 68 1.48 -10.97 1.36
C VAL A 68 2.51 -11.03 2.48
N THR A 69 3.53 -11.87 2.33
CA THR A 69 4.59 -12.08 3.35
C THR A 69 5.98 -11.95 2.72
N SER A 70 7.03 -12.20 3.52
CA SER A 70 8.43 -12.28 3.07
C SER A 70 9.07 -10.95 2.68
N PHE A 71 8.83 -9.92 3.49
CA PHE A 71 9.45 -8.59 3.33
C PHE A 71 10.91 -8.58 3.77
N LYS A 72 11.72 -7.71 3.14
CA LYS A 72 13.13 -7.53 3.46
C LYS A 72 13.46 -6.06 3.66
N GLY A 73 14.12 -5.76 4.78
CA GLY A 73 14.58 -4.41 5.12
C GLY A 73 13.44 -3.45 5.44
N THR A 74 13.76 -2.16 5.47
CA THR A 74 12.79 -1.10 5.78
C THR A 74 11.90 -0.80 4.58
N VAL A 75 10.59 -0.95 4.77
CA VAL A 75 9.55 -0.62 3.79
C VAL A 75 8.88 0.70 4.16
N TYR A 76 8.23 1.33 3.17
CA TYR A 76 7.46 2.55 3.34
C TYR A 76 6.19 2.44 2.50
N PRO A 77 5.09 3.09 2.90
CA PRO A 77 3.94 3.25 2.02
C PRO A 77 4.34 3.98 0.74
N ALA A 78 3.85 3.51 -0.40
CA ALA A 78 4.01 4.13 -1.69
C ALA A 78 2.71 3.99 -2.49
N LEU A 79 2.37 5.03 -3.24
CA LEU A 79 1.25 5.04 -4.16
C LEU A 79 1.79 5.41 -5.55
N TYR A 80 1.20 4.85 -6.59
CA TYR A 80 1.45 5.25 -7.97
C TYR A 80 0.12 5.45 -8.68
N VAL A 81 0.10 6.39 -9.62
CA VAL A 81 -1.04 6.69 -10.46
C VAL A 81 -0.55 6.82 -11.91
N ASP A 82 -1.40 6.44 -12.85
CA ASP A 82 -1.22 6.64 -14.28
C ASP A 82 -2.51 7.17 -14.91
N ASP A 83 -2.45 7.57 -16.18
CA ASP A 83 -3.61 7.92 -17.01
C ASP A 83 -4.61 8.93 -16.40
N GLY A 84 -4.10 9.86 -15.58
CA GLY A 84 -4.92 10.91 -14.95
C GLY A 84 -5.70 10.47 -13.72
N ALA A 85 -5.43 9.27 -13.19
CA ALA A 85 -6.00 8.81 -11.93
C ALA A 85 -5.62 9.76 -10.77
N ILE A 86 -6.59 9.99 -9.88
CA ILE A 86 -6.44 10.83 -8.70
C ILE A 86 -6.67 9.95 -7.48
N MET A 87 -5.76 10.01 -6.51
CA MET A 87 -5.86 9.30 -5.25
C MET A 87 -5.53 10.25 -4.10
N ASP A 88 -6.42 10.31 -3.12
CA ASP A 88 -6.15 10.95 -1.84
C ASP A 88 -5.63 9.92 -0.85
N VAL A 89 -4.65 10.31 -0.04
CA VAL A 89 -4.09 9.45 1.01
C VAL A 89 -4.49 9.97 2.39
N ILE A 90 -4.93 9.05 3.25
CA ILE A 90 -5.35 9.33 4.62
C ILE A 90 -4.41 8.57 5.54
N PHE A 91 -3.71 9.29 6.43
CA PHE A 91 -2.82 8.69 7.43
C PHE A 91 -3.40 8.75 8.86
N GLU A 92 -4.43 9.56 9.07
CA GLU A 92 -5.11 9.76 10.36
C GLU A 92 -6.60 10.01 10.13
N ASN A 93 -7.44 9.82 11.16
CA ASN A 93 -8.90 10.02 11.08
C ASN A 93 -9.58 9.16 9.98
N PHE A 94 -9.23 7.88 9.91
CA PHE A 94 -9.70 6.96 8.87
C PHE A 94 -11.22 6.81 8.82
N ASN A 95 -11.78 6.71 7.60
CA ASN A 95 -13.19 6.35 7.37
C ASN A 95 -13.53 4.94 7.87
N HIS A 96 -12.55 4.03 7.80
CA HIS A 96 -12.59 2.69 8.35
C HIS A 96 -11.42 2.55 9.32
N GLY A 97 -11.71 2.33 10.60
CA GLY A 97 -10.68 2.25 11.63
C GLY A 97 -9.65 1.14 11.38
N PRO A 98 -8.45 1.24 11.96
CA PRO A 98 -7.42 0.23 11.78
C PRO A 98 -7.89 -1.13 12.31
N PRO A 99 -7.44 -2.25 11.71
CA PRO A 99 -7.70 -3.58 12.25
C PRO A 99 -7.16 -3.75 13.68
N PRO A 100 -7.67 -4.71 14.47
CA PRO A 100 -7.16 -4.96 15.82
C PRO A 100 -5.64 -5.18 15.85
N GLY A 101 -4.95 -4.46 16.73
CA GLY A 101 -3.49 -4.53 16.87
C GLY A 101 -2.69 -3.59 15.95
N TYR A 102 -3.38 -2.83 15.09
CA TYR A 102 -2.78 -1.81 14.23
C TYR A 102 -3.17 -0.41 14.68
N ASP A 103 -2.32 0.56 14.33
CA ASP A 103 -2.57 1.98 14.52
C ASP A 103 -2.13 2.76 13.26
N SER A 104 -2.51 4.03 13.19
CA SER A 104 -2.04 4.99 12.21
C SER A 104 -0.50 5.08 12.17
N ILE A 105 0.03 5.38 10.99
CA ILE A 105 1.46 5.63 10.84
C ILE A 105 1.78 6.94 11.55
N MET A 106 2.65 6.89 12.56
CA MET A 106 3.15 8.10 13.21
C MET A 106 4.11 8.83 12.27
N VAL A 107 3.71 10.02 11.83
CA VAL A 107 4.58 10.90 11.05
C VAL A 107 5.40 11.75 12.02
N GLU A 108 6.64 11.36 12.26
CA GLU A 108 7.57 12.19 13.04
C GLU A 108 7.94 13.45 12.24
N LYS A 109 7.53 14.63 12.74
CA LYS A 109 8.08 15.90 12.27
C LYS A 109 9.45 16.09 12.92
N SER A 110 10.51 16.05 12.13
CA SER A 110 11.83 16.52 12.58
C SER A 110 11.79 18.04 12.76
N LEU A 111 11.82 18.51 14.01
CA LEU A 111 12.01 19.91 14.37
C LEU A 111 13.49 20.26 14.28
N LEU A 112 14.04 20.34 13.07
CA LEU A 112 15.30 21.03 12.85
C LEU A 112 14.95 22.30 12.08
N GLU A 113 14.52 23.33 12.82
CA GLU A 113 14.59 24.71 12.36
C GLU A 113 16.07 25.08 12.29
N ASN A 114 16.48 25.64 11.15
CA ASN A 114 17.85 26.08 10.92
C ASN A 114 18.22 27.18 11.92
N ASP A 115 19.23 26.95 12.76
CA ASP A 115 20.07 27.99 13.36
C ASP A 115 21.21 28.37 12.40
#